data_AF-A0A1W1WHH0-F1
#
_entry.id   AF-A0A1W1WHH0-F1
#
_cell.length_a   1.000
_cell.length_b   1.000
_cell.length_c   1.000
_cell.angle_alpha   90.00
_cell.angle_beta   90.00
_cell.angle_gamma   90.00
#
_symmetry.space_group_name_H-M   'P 1'
#
loop_
_entity.id
_entity.type
_entity.pdbx_description
1 polymer ?
#
loop_
_entity_poly.entity_id
_entity_poly.type
_entity_poly.pdbx_seq_one_letter_code
_entity_poly.pdbx_strand_id
1 'polypeptide(L)'
;MSSYDDWERTFLEYFEQKSIAESIIILNEMKSSHRPSPNAKIKERAIDLIVQRIKNPRHMLKVCIDLIDSQTPTGREMASQLLPTIHTDFPIDVSSMLKDLCNDNNWEVREWAASGCGQILSQNFEGFYPTLKMWTQDDSAKVRRAVAISAKMASRARKPEWCSPLLSLMDDLIRDSDPYVRKNMGPFAIGDGTLRYYPEETIAHISQWATMPDIFARWNAAMSFSAAEGAKYPEIAEGILTQLSVDPISVVRRAVDSAVRQLQKRLPDFRLGVSFNDTK
;
A
#
# COMPACT_ATOMS: atom_id res chain seq x y z
N MET A 1 12.62 -28.79 -27.69
CA MET A 1 11.50 -27.97 -27.19
C MET A 1 11.91 -27.48 -25.83
N SER A 2 12.10 -26.17 -25.68
CA SER A 2 12.64 -25.55 -24.46
C SER A 2 11.66 -25.74 -23.31
N SER A 3 12.16 -26.09 -22.10
CA SER A 3 11.34 -26.30 -20.90
C SER A 3 10.52 -25.08 -20.46
N TYR A 4 10.75 -23.92 -21.07
CA TYR A 4 10.02 -22.68 -20.80
C TYR A 4 8.62 -22.61 -21.42
N ASP A 5 8.32 -23.39 -22.46
CA ASP A 5 7.04 -23.26 -23.19
C ASP A 5 5.87 -24.01 -22.53
N ASP A 6 6.09 -24.74 -21.43
CA ASP A 6 5.01 -25.51 -20.77
C ASP A 6 5.10 -25.60 -19.24
N TRP A 7 5.56 -24.51 -18.61
CA TRP A 7 5.63 -24.44 -17.14
C TRP A 7 4.22 -24.53 -16.51
N GLU A 8 3.17 -24.03 -17.18
CA GLU A 8 1.80 -24.06 -16.67
C GLU A 8 1.29 -25.50 -16.51
N ARG A 9 1.48 -26.34 -17.53
CA ARG A 9 1.10 -27.76 -17.46
C ARG A 9 1.88 -28.47 -16.36
N THR A 10 3.20 -28.28 -16.34
CA THR A 10 4.08 -28.91 -15.34
C THR A 10 3.71 -28.49 -13.91
N PHE A 11 3.43 -27.21 -13.71
CA PHE A 11 2.98 -26.65 -12.43
C PHE A 11 1.67 -27.30 -11.97
N LEU A 12 0.69 -27.42 -12.87
CA LEU A 12 -0.62 -28.04 -12.60
C LEU A 12 -0.51 -29.53 -12.32
N GLU A 13 0.27 -30.28 -13.12
CA GLU A 13 0.51 -31.70 -12.90
C GLU A 13 1.07 -31.95 -11.49
N TYR A 14 2.06 -31.15 -11.08
CA TYR A 14 2.64 -31.23 -9.73
C TYR A 14 1.65 -30.83 -8.65
N PHE A 15 0.81 -29.81 -8.93
CA PHE A 15 -0.16 -29.31 -7.98
C PHE A 15 -1.27 -30.34 -7.70
N GLU A 16 -1.70 -31.05 -8.75
CA GLU A 16 -2.77 -32.05 -8.68
C GLU A 16 -2.29 -33.41 -8.17
N GLN A 17 -1.05 -33.82 -8.50
CA GLN A 17 -0.56 -35.17 -8.22
C GLN A 17 0.37 -35.24 -7.00
N LYS A 18 0.97 -34.11 -6.58
CA LYS A 18 1.95 -34.07 -5.50
C LYS A 18 1.52 -33.11 -4.39
N SER A 19 2.11 -31.91 -4.36
CA SER A 19 1.88 -30.90 -3.33
C SER A 19 2.17 -29.52 -3.90
N ILE A 20 1.59 -28.47 -3.28
CA ILE A 20 1.89 -27.10 -3.69
C ILE A 20 3.37 -26.75 -3.51
N ALA A 21 4.05 -27.31 -2.50
CA ALA A 21 5.48 -27.11 -2.28
C ALA A 21 6.33 -27.58 -3.48
N GLU A 22 6.00 -28.75 -4.04
CA GLU A 22 6.64 -29.28 -5.24
C GLU A 22 6.35 -28.39 -6.47
N SER A 23 5.14 -27.87 -6.61
CA SER A 23 4.79 -26.94 -7.70
C SER A 23 5.54 -25.61 -7.62
N ILE A 24 5.82 -25.10 -6.41
CA ILE A 24 6.58 -23.85 -6.21
C ILE A 24 8.03 -24.00 -6.70
N ILE A 25 8.63 -25.19 -6.63
CA ILE A 25 9.99 -25.44 -7.13
C ILE A 25 10.07 -25.08 -8.62
N ILE A 26 9.07 -25.48 -9.40
CA ILE A 26 8.97 -25.15 -10.84
C ILE A 26 8.99 -23.64 -11.06
N LEU A 27 8.23 -22.90 -10.25
CA LEU A 27 8.22 -21.44 -10.35
C LEU A 27 9.57 -20.84 -9.95
N ASN A 28 10.20 -21.33 -8.89
CA ASN A 28 11.48 -20.80 -8.39
C ASN A 28 12.63 -20.93 -9.40
N GLU A 29 12.59 -21.90 -10.30
CA GLU A 29 13.54 -22.02 -11.42
C GLU A 29 13.44 -20.85 -12.42
N MET A 30 12.30 -20.14 -12.42
CA MET A 30 12.03 -19.00 -13.29
C MET A 30 12.42 -17.65 -12.68
N LYS A 31 13.11 -17.63 -11.53
CA LYS A 31 13.63 -16.39 -10.93
C LYS A 31 14.78 -15.82 -11.76
N SER A 32 14.94 -14.49 -11.73
CA SER A 32 16.10 -13.84 -12.34
C SER A 32 17.27 -13.76 -11.35
N SER A 33 18.47 -13.48 -11.85
CA SER A 33 19.67 -13.27 -11.03
C SER A 33 19.51 -12.15 -9.98
N HIS A 34 18.60 -11.20 -10.22
CA HIS A 34 18.42 -10.01 -9.40
C HIS A 34 17.19 -10.07 -8.48
N ARG A 35 16.39 -11.15 -8.53
CA ARG A 35 15.18 -11.29 -7.69
C ARG A 35 15.10 -12.63 -7.00
N PRO A 36 14.67 -12.67 -5.72
CA PRO A 36 14.54 -13.91 -4.98
C PRO A 36 13.31 -14.73 -5.41
N SER A 37 12.39 -14.15 -6.18
CA SER A 37 11.17 -14.78 -6.70
C SER A 37 11.00 -14.54 -8.21
N PRO A 38 10.13 -15.30 -8.90
CA PRO A 38 9.77 -15.06 -10.30
C PRO A 38 9.13 -13.70 -10.52
N ASN A 39 9.07 -13.26 -11.78
CA ASN A 39 8.37 -12.02 -12.10
C ASN A 39 6.86 -12.10 -11.75
N ALA A 40 6.23 -10.94 -11.56
CA ALA A 40 4.84 -10.86 -11.11
C ALA A 40 3.86 -11.60 -12.03
N LYS A 41 4.04 -11.51 -13.36
CA LYS A 41 3.12 -12.14 -14.33
C LYS A 41 3.06 -13.66 -14.19
N ILE A 42 4.20 -14.32 -13.93
CA ILE A 42 4.25 -15.77 -13.70
C ILE A 42 3.48 -16.12 -12.43
N LYS A 43 3.70 -15.38 -11.35
CA LYS A 43 3.04 -15.63 -10.06
C LYS A 43 1.54 -15.37 -10.14
N GLU A 44 1.12 -14.26 -10.75
CA GLU A 44 -0.30 -13.94 -11.01
C GLU A 44 -0.97 -15.06 -11.81
N ARG A 45 -0.31 -15.56 -12.86
CA ARG A 45 -0.84 -16.67 -13.64
C ARG A 45 -0.96 -17.96 -12.83
N ALA A 46 0.03 -18.29 -12.00
CA ALA A 46 -0.03 -19.46 -11.12
C ALA A 46 -1.15 -19.34 -10.07
N ILE A 47 -1.35 -18.14 -9.51
CA ILE A 47 -2.47 -17.83 -8.60
C ILE A 47 -3.81 -18.07 -9.31
N ASP A 48 -3.99 -17.55 -10.53
CA ASP A 48 -5.21 -17.76 -11.32
C ASP A 48 -5.51 -19.25 -11.55
N LEU A 49 -4.47 -20.02 -11.89
CA LEU A 49 -4.59 -21.46 -12.07
C LEU A 49 -5.07 -22.14 -10.78
N ILE A 50 -4.48 -21.81 -9.62
CA ILE A 50 -4.92 -22.35 -8.32
C ILE A 50 -6.38 -21.98 -8.04
N VAL A 51 -6.77 -20.71 -8.20
CA VAL A 51 -8.15 -20.23 -7.95
C VAL A 51 -9.16 -20.90 -8.89
N GLN A 52 -8.75 -21.24 -10.11
CA GLN A 52 -9.61 -21.97 -11.05
C GLN A 52 -9.88 -23.41 -10.61
N ARG A 53 -8.90 -24.09 -9.97
CA ARG A 53 -9.03 -25.49 -9.54
C ARG A 53 -9.65 -25.63 -8.15
N ILE A 54 -9.28 -24.78 -7.21
CA ILE A 54 -9.76 -24.90 -5.83
C ILE A 54 -10.98 -23.98 -5.63
N LYS A 55 -12.15 -24.59 -5.48
CA LYS A 55 -13.39 -23.88 -5.12
C LYS A 55 -13.77 -24.00 -3.65
N ASN A 56 -13.24 -25.00 -2.95
CA ASN A 56 -13.53 -25.22 -1.54
C ASN A 56 -12.65 -24.30 -0.67
N PRO A 57 -13.21 -23.39 0.14
CA PRO A 57 -12.44 -22.46 0.95
C PRO A 57 -11.50 -23.13 1.96
N ARG A 58 -11.90 -24.26 2.57
CA ARG A 58 -11.04 -25.00 3.52
C ARG A 58 -9.82 -25.60 2.82
N HIS A 59 -10.00 -26.10 1.60
CA HIS A 59 -8.87 -26.60 0.81
C HIS A 59 -7.93 -25.45 0.41
N MET A 60 -8.47 -24.30 0.00
CA MET A 60 -7.67 -23.12 -0.31
C MET A 60 -6.90 -22.62 0.92
N LEU A 61 -7.51 -22.65 2.10
CA LEU A 61 -6.84 -22.32 3.36
C LEU A 61 -5.63 -23.22 3.61
N LYS A 62 -5.79 -24.53 3.44
CA LYS A 62 -4.67 -25.49 3.56
C LYS A 62 -3.54 -25.17 2.58
N VAL A 63 -3.88 -24.88 1.32
CA VAL A 63 -2.87 -24.48 0.32
C VAL A 63 -2.16 -23.19 0.71
N CYS A 64 -2.87 -22.20 1.26
CA CYS A 64 -2.24 -20.97 1.76
C CYS A 64 -1.26 -21.24 2.90
N ILE A 65 -1.62 -22.12 3.85
CA ILE A 65 -0.74 -22.53 4.95
C ILE A 65 0.53 -23.21 4.38
N ASP A 66 0.36 -24.19 3.49
CA ASP A 66 1.48 -24.91 2.87
C ASP A 66 2.40 -23.96 2.07
N LEU A 67 1.82 -22.96 1.39
CA LEU A 67 2.56 -21.89 0.69
C LEU A 67 3.37 -21.02 1.66
N ILE A 68 2.78 -20.64 2.79
CA ILE A 68 3.44 -19.83 3.83
C ILE A 68 4.62 -20.60 4.42
N ASP A 69 4.42 -21.89 4.71
CA ASP A 69 5.41 -22.78 5.33
C ASP A 69 6.52 -23.22 4.37
N SER A 70 6.36 -23.03 3.06
CA SER A 70 7.30 -23.46 2.01
C SER A 70 8.72 -22.85 2.10
N GLN A 71 8.99 -21.97 3.07
CA GLN A 71 10.24 -21.22 3.29
C GLN A 71 10.69 -20.31 2.12
N THR A 72 10.02 -20.37 0.97
CA THR A 72 10.36 -19.55 -0.20
C THR A 72 9.56 -18.24 -0.21
N PRO A 73 10.17 -17.11 -0.62
CA PRO A 73 9.44 -15.87 -0.84
C PRO A 73 8.29 -16.02 -1.84
N THR A 74 8.49 -16.80 -2.91
CA THR A 74 7.48 -17.09 -3.94
C THR A 74 6.20 -17.66 -3.33
N GLY A 75 6.30 -18.65 -2.44
CA GLY A 75 5.13 -19.22 -1.78
C GLY A 75 4.37 -18.19 -0.94
N ARG A 76 5.09 -17.42 -0.13
CA ARG A 76 4.51 -16.38 0.75
C ARG A 76 3.87 -15.23 -0.03
N GLU A 77 4.47 -14.83 -1.14
CA GLU A 77 3.89 -13.85 -2.07
C GLU A 77 2.61 -14.37 -2.70
N MET A 78 2.58 -15.63 -3.15
CA MET A 78 1.37 -16.25 -3.71
C MET A 78 0.27 -16.38 -2.66
N ALA A 79 0.60 -16.83 -1.45
CA ALA A 79 -0.34 -16.90 -0.34
C ALA A 79 -0.98 -15.54 -0.05
N SER A 80 -0.20 -14.46 -0.08
CA SER A 80 -0.68 -13.09 0.12
C SER A 80 -1.81 -12.67 -0.83
N GLN A 81 -1.90 -13.27 -2.02
CA GLN A 81 -2.92 -12.98 -3.04
C GLN A 81 -4.03 -14.03 -3.12
N LEU A 82 -3.81 -15.23 -2.57
CA LEU A 82 -4.83 -16.26 -2.44
C LEU A 82 -5.70 -16.07 -1.19
N LEU A 83 -5.10 -15.63 -0.08
CA LEU A 83 -5.79 -15.35 1.18
C LEU A 83 -7.03 -14.45 1.04
N PRO A 84 -7.02 -13.35 0.24
CA PRO A 84 -8.21 -12.54 -0.01
C PRO A 84 -9.41 -13.32 -0.54
N THR A 85 -9.19 -14.39 -1.31
CA THR A 85 -10.26 -15.18 -1.94
C THR A 85 -11.10 -15.97 -0.93
N ILE A 86 -10.60 -16.14 0.30
CA ILE A 86 -11.24 -16.91 1.37
C ILE A 86 -11.44 -16.09 2.65
N HIS A 87 -11.23 -14.77 2.60
CA HIS A 87 -11.36 -13.91 3.78
C HIS A 87 -12.76 -13.96 4.39
N THR A 88 -13.82 -14.03 3.58
CA THR A 88 -15.20 -14.09 4.10
C THR A 88 -15.45 -15.39 4.87
N ASP A 89 -14.84 -16.50 4.48
CA ASP A 89 -14.99 -17.80 5.14
C ASP A 89 -14.13 -17.92 6.41
N PHE A 90 -12.92 -17.33 6.41
CA PHE A 90 -11.95 -17.40 7.51
C PHE A 90 -11.35 -16.03 7.87
N PRO A 91 -12.15 -15.05 8.30
CA PRO A 91 -11.69 -13.67 8.46
C PRO A 91 -10.58 -13.51 9.50
N ILE A 92 -10.65 -14.26 10.60
CA ILE A 92 -9.66 -14.21 11.68
C ILE A 92 -8.33 -14.82 11.23
N ASP A 93 -8.37 -16.03 10.68
CA ASP A 93 -7.16 -16.73 10.23
C ASP A 93 -6.47 -15.98 9.10
N VAL A 94 -7.24 -15.50 8.10
CA VAL A 94 -6.72 -14.71 6.98
C VAL A 94 -6.10 -13.41 7.46
N SER A 95 -6.77 -12.69 8.37
CA SER A 95 -6.23 -11.45 8.93
C SER A 95 -4.92 -11.71 9.68
N SER A 96 -4.85 -12.79 10.48
CA SER A 96 -3.63 -13.15 11.21
C SER A 96 -2.47 -13.48 10.26
N MET A 97 -2.71 -14.35 9.27
CA MET A 97 -1.68 -14.72 8.30
C MET A 97 -1.20 -13.54 7.46
N LEU A 98 -2.10 -12.66 7.01
CA LEU A 98 -1.71 -11.45 6.29
C LEU A 98 -0.93 -10.49 7.17
N LYS A 99 -1.26 -10.38 8.46
CA LYS A 99 -0.47 -9.57 9.41
C LYS A 99 0.97 -10.06 9.49
N ASP A 100 1.16 -11.37 9.62
CA ASP A 100 2.48 -11.99 9.68
C ASP A 100 3.26 -11.77 8.38
N LEU A 101 2.61 -11.92 7.23
CA LEU A 101 3.19 -11.66 5.90
C LEU A 101 3.51 -10.18 5.68
N CYS A 102 2.70 -9.26 6.19
CA CYS A 102 3.02 -7.83 6.22
C CYS A 102 4.25 -7.54 7.08
N ASN A 103 4.55 -8.39 8.06
CA ASN A 103 5.72 -8.27 8.93
C ASN A 103 6.96 -9.04 8.42
N ASP A 104 6.86 -9.72 7.27
CA ASP A 104 7.93 -10.58 6.71
C ASP A 104 9.27 -9.85 6.57
N ASN A 105 10.37 -10.60 6.66
CA ASN A 105 11.72 -10.07 6.47
C ASN A 105 12.00 -9.71 5.00
N ASN A 106 11.41 -10.45 4.06
CA ASN A 106 11.50 -10.17 2.64
C ASN A 106 10.56 -9.00 2.28
N TRP A 107 11.13 -7.96 1.68
CA TRP A 107 10.37 -6.76 1.30
C TRP A 107 9.36 -7.00 0.18
N GLU A 108 9.63 -7.91 -0.76
CA GLU A 108 8.70 -8.24 -1.84
C GLU A 108 7.46 -8.93 -1.27
N VAL A 109 7.62 -9.88 -0.33
CA VAL A 109 6.50 -10.51 0.39
C VAL A 109 5.61 -9.44 1.04
N ARG A 110 6.21 -8.43 1.70
CA ARG A 110 5.45 -7.35 2.33
C ARG A 110 4.63 -6.52 1.33
N GLU A 111 5.16 -6.26 0.14
CA GLU A 111 4.38 -5.56 -0.91
C GLU A 111 3.17 -6.39 -1.35
N TRP A 112 3.35 -7.69 -1.55
CA TRP A 112 2.28 -8.61 -1.95
C TRP A 112 1.23 -8.77 -0.84
N ALA A 113 1.65 -8.82 0.41
CA ALA A 113 0.76 -8.89 1.58
C ALA A 113 -0.07 -7.61 1.75
N ALA A 114 0.55 -6.43 1.62
CA ALA A 114 -0.15 -5.16 1.67
C ALA A 114 -1.15 -5.00 0.50
N SER A 115 -0.80 -5.52 -0.68
CA SER A 115 -1.71 -5.60 -1.83
C SER A 115 -2.90 -6.52 -1.54
N GLY A 116 -2.66 -7.69 -0.93
CA GLY A 116 -3.72 -8.61 -0.48
C GLY A 116 -4.68 -7.96 0.51
N CYS A 117 -4.15 -7.23 1.50
CA CYS A 117 -4.95 -6.44 2.43
C CYS A 117 -5.80 -5.37 1.70
N GLY A 118 -5.23 -4.70 0.69
CA GLY A 118 -5.95 -3.73 -0.14
C GLY A 118 -7.06 -4.36 -0.98
N GLN A 119 -6.84 -5.57 -1.48
CA GLN A 119 -7.86 -6.35 -2.19
C GLN A 119 -9.03 -6.71 -1.25
N ILE A 120 -8.75 -7.21 -0.04
CA ILE A 120 -9.79 -7.51 0.95
C ILE A 120 -10.57 -6.25 1.29
N LEU A 121 -9.89 -5.15 1.61
CA LEU A 121 -10.56 -3.88 1.93
C LEU A 121 -11.46 -3.41 0.78
N SER A 122 -11.04 -3.61 -0.47
CA SER A 122 -11.82 -3.23 -1.66
C SER A 122 -13.02 -4.15 -1.93
N GLN A 123 -12.99 -5.39 -1.43
CA GLN A 123 -14.04 -6.41 -1.68
C GLN A 123 -15.01 -6.55 -0.51
N ASN A 124 -14.51 -6.39 0.71
CA ASN A 124 -15.26 -6.50 1.96
C ASN A 124 -14.83 -5.38 2.93
N PHE A 125 -15.20 -4.15 2.58
CA PHE A 125 -14.78 -2.95 3.29
C PHE A 125 -15.21 -2.96 4.76
N GLU A 126 -16.51 -3.17 5.01
CA GLU A 126 -17.08 -3.14 6.36
C GLU A 126 -16.49 -4.23 7.26
N GLY A 127 -16.26 -5.43 6.71
CA GLY A 127 -15.71 -6.56 7.46
C GLY A 127 -14.22 -6.42 7.79
N PHE A 128 -13.44 -5.73 6.96
CA PHE A 128 -11.97 -5.67 7.12
C PHE A 128 -11.45 -4.31 7.60
N TYR A 129 -12.23 -3.24 7.44
CA TYR A 129 -11.87 -1.91 7.94
C TYR A 129 -11.51 -1.91 9.44
N PRO A 130 -12.27 -2.55 10.36
CA PRO A 130 -11.92 -2.56 11.78
C PRO A 130 -10.54 -3.19 12.06
N THR A 131 -10.18 -4.23 11.31
CA THR A 131 -8.85 -4.87 11.40
C THR A 131 -7.75 -3.88 11.02
N LEU A 132 -7.90 -3.17 9.89
CA LEU A 132 -6.93 -2.17 9.47
C LEU A 132 -6.88 -0.96 10.41
N LYS A 133 -8.01 -0.56 10.99
CA LYS A 133 -8.06 0.49 12.00
C LYS A 133 -7.27 0.10 13.25
N MET A 134 -7.36 -1.15 13.70
CA MET A 134 -6.51 -1.66 14.78
C MET A 134 -5.02 -1.66 14.38
N TRP A 135 -4.72 -2.02 13.13
CA TRP A 135 -3.35 -2.08 12.63
C TRP A 135 -2.69 -0.71 12.47
N THR A 136 -3.40 0.42 12.53
CA THR A 136 -2.77 1.74 12.58
C THR A 136 -1.95 1.96 13.85
N GLN A 137 -2.19 1.16 14.89
CA GLN A 137 -1.50 1.22 16.19
C GLN A 137 -0.59 0.00 16.42
N ASP A 138 -0.33 -0.82 15.40
CA ASP A 138 0.52 -2.00 15.55
C ASP A 138 1.97 -1.62 15.88
N ASP A 139 2.65 -2.40 16.71
CA ASP A 139 4.06 -2.16 17.07
C ASP A 139 4.98 -2.19 15.83
N SER A 140 4.64 -3.02 14.84
CA SER A 140 5.42 -3.13 13.61
C SER A 140 5.08 -2.02 12.62
N ALA A 141 6.06 -1.16 12.33
CA ALA A 141 5.99 -0.19 11.25
C ALA A 141 5.71 -0.83 9.88
N LYS A 142 6.06 -2.11 9.70
CA LYS A 142 5.77 -2.85 8.46
C LYS A 142 4.27 -3.13 8.31
N VAL A 143 3.58 -3.47 9.39
CA VAL A 143 2.13 -3.68 9.45
C VAL A 143 1.40 -2.35 9.30
N ARG A 144 1.80 -1.31 10.04
CA ARG A 144 1.21 0.04 9.90
C ARG A 144 1.33 0.59 8.47
N ARG A 145 2.46 0.33 7.79
CA ARG A 145 2.63 0.68 6.37
C ARG A 145 1.62 -0.02 5.46
N ALA A 146 1.30 -1.30 5.73
CA ALA A 146 0.34 -2.03 4.92
C ALA A 146 -1.03 -1.34 4.91
N VAL A 147 -1.45 -0.75 6.04
CA VAL A 147 -2.69 0.04 6.13
C VAL A 147 -2.70 1.21 5.13
N ALA A 148 -1.62 1.99 5.04
CA ALA A 148 -1.51 3.10 4.09
C ALA A 148 -1.66 2.64 2.62
N ILE A 149 -1.05 1.50 2.28
CA ILE A 149 -1.14 0.90 0.94
C ILE A 149 -2.55 0.40 0.66
N SER A 150 -3.15 -0.31 1.60
CA SER A 150 -4.51 -0.84 1.46
C SER A 150 -5.54 0.28 1.29
N ALA A 151 -5.42 1.35 2.07
CA ALA A 151 -6.30 2.50 1.97
C ALA A 151 -6.17 3.24 0.63
N LYS A 152 -4.94 3.40 0.12
CA LYS A 152 -4.71 3.90 -1.25
C LYS A 152 -5.41 3.03 -2.30
N MET A 153 -5.28 1.71 -2.19
CA MET A 153 -5.88 0.77 -3.14
C MET A 153 -7.41 0.84 -3.11
N ALA A 154 -8.01 0.80 -1.92
CA ALA A 154 -9.47 0.89 -1.76
C ALA A 154 -10.04 2.24 -2.22
N SER A 155 -9.27 3.33 -2.14
CA SER A 155 -9.69 4.64 -2.65
C SER A 155 -10.03 4.61 -4.14
N ARG A 156 -9.44 3.69 -4.92
CA ARG A 156 -9.71 3.54 -6.36
C ARG A 156 -11.16 3.21 -6.68
N ALA A 157 -11.90 2.62 -5.73
CA ALA A 157 -13.30 2.27 -5.91
C ALA A 157 -14.21 3.50 -5.95
N ARG A 158 -13.74 4.68 -5.48
CA ARG A 158 -14.48 5.96 -5.50
C ARG A 158 -15.86 5.88 -4.84
N LYS A 159 -15.96 5.10 -3.76
CA LYS A 159 -17.19 4.96 -3.01
C LYS A 159 -17.28 6.08 -1.97
N PRO A 160 -18.27 7.00 -2.06
CA PRO A 160 -18.36 8.14 -1.14
C PRO A 160 -18.40 7.72 0.33
N GLU A 161 -19.10 6.62 0.64
CA GLU A 161 -19.22 6.06 1.99
C GLU A 161 -17.88 5.54 2.57
N TRP A 162 -16.87 5.31 1.72
CA TRP A 162 -15.53 4.89 2.15
C TRP A 162 -14.58 6.06 2.38
N CYS A 163 -14.91 7.26 1.88
CA CYS A 163 -14.05 8.44 1.97
C CYS A 163 -13.66 8.76 3.42
N SER A 164 -14.65 8.98 4.29
CA SER A 164 -14.41 9.35 5.69
C SER A 164 -13.66 8.23 6.47
N PRO A 165 -14.04 6.95 6.39
CA PRO A 165 -13.27 5.89 7.06
C PRO A 165 -11.82 5.78 6.54
N LEU A 166 -11.58 5.90 5.23
CA LEU A 166 -10.24 5.85 4.64
C LEU A 166 -9.38 7.03 5.10
N LEU A 167 -9.94 8.25 5.15
CA LEU A 167 -9.26 9.42 5.70
C LEU A 167 -8.99 9.28 7.20
N SER A 168 -9.85 8.59 7.94
CA SER A 168 -9.60 8.27 9.36
C SER A 168 -8.39 7.34 9.55
N LEU A 169 -8.09 6.44 8.60
CA LEU A 169 -6.83 5.68 8.63
C LEU A 169 -5.63 6.59 8.38
N MET A 170 -5.78 7.60 7.51
CA MET A 170 -4.73 8.58 7.26
C MET A 170 -4.46 9.44 8.50
N ASP A 171 -5.49 9.87 9.20
CA ASP A 171 -5.38 10.67 10.43
C ASP A 171 -4.58 9.96 11.53
N ASP A 172 -4.73 8.64 11.65
CA ASP A 172 -3.95 7.85 12.62
C ASP A 172 -2.48 7.75 12.23
N LEU A 173 -2.19 7.59 10.92
CA LEU A 173 -0.85 7.32 10.41
C LEU A 173 -0.06 8.59 10.07
N ILE A 174 -0.71 9.76 9.97
CA ILE A 174 -0.07 11.00 9.50
C ILE A 174 1.08 11.45 10.41
N ARG A 175 1.03 11.08 11.70
CA ARG A 175 1.99 11.41 12.75
C ARG A 175 3.07 10.36 12.94
N ASP A 176 3.08 9.29 12.12
CA ASP A 176 3.99 8.18 12.33
C ASP A 176 5.46 8.62 12.22
N SER A 177 6.20 8.34 13.28
CA SER A 177 7.62 8.70 13.38
C SER A 177 8.52 7.77 12.58
N ASP A 178 8.06 6.55 12.28
CA ASP A 178 8.83 5.58 11.51
C ASP A 178 8.93 6.03 10.04
N PRO A 179 10.16 6.22 9.50
CA PRO A 179 10.35 6.63 8.11
C PRO A 179 9.71 5.67 7.09
N TYR A 180 9.58 4.38 7.41
CA TYR A 180 8.99 3.37 6.53
C TYR A 180 7.50 3.62 6.32
N VAL A 181 6.77 4.01 7.37
CA VAL A 181 5.36 4.40 7.27
C VAL A 181 5.25 5.79 6.65
N ARG A 182 5.95 6.78 7.22
CA ARG A 182 5.85 8.19 6.79
C ARG A 182 6.10 8.39 5.30
N LYS A 183 7.08 7.71 4.71
CA LYS A 183 7.37 7.81 3.26
C LYS A 183 6.26 7.24 2.36
N ASN A 184 5.38 6.40 2.90
CA ASN A 184 4.21 5.87 2.20
C ASN A 184 2.94 6.72 2.43
N MET A 185 3.01 7.79 3.24
CA MET A 185 1.88 8.69 3.51
C MET A 185 1.77 9.80 2.47
N GLY A 186 2.42 10.95 2.70
CA GLY A 186 2.20 12.20 1.94
C GLY A 186 2.15 11.99 0.42
N PRO A 187 3.26 11.64 -0.25
CA PRO A 187 3.24 11.49 -1.71
C PRO A 187 2.42 10.29 -2.20
N PHE A 188 2.40 9.18 -1.46
CA PHE A 188 1.93 7.89 -1.98
C PHE A 188 0.46 7.61 -1.64
N ALA A 189 0.11 7.48 -0.36
CA ALA A 189 -1.25 7.14 0.04
C ALA A 189 -2.20 8.35 -0.02
N ILE A 190 -1.68 9.55 0.24
CA ILE A 190 -2.48 10.78 0.17
C ILE A 190 -2.41 11.34 -1.25
N GLY A 191 -1.23 11.78 -1.70
CA GLY A 191 -1.04 12.45 -2.99
C GLY A 191 -1.47 11.61 -4.20
N ASP A 192 -0.96 10.38 -4.34
CA ASP A 192 -1.33 9.47 -5.44
C ASP A 192 -2.56 8.59 -5.12
N GLY A 193 -3.13 8.72 -3.92
CA GLY A 193 -4.25 7.93 -3.42
C GLY A 193 -5.47 8.79 -3.14
N THR A 194 -5.73 9.11 -1.86
CA THR A 194 -6.98 9.77 -1.46
C THR A 194 -7.19 11.11 -2.16
N LEU A 195 -6.13 11.90 -2.41
CA LEU A 195 -6.24 13.18 -3.14
C LEU A 195 -6.73 12.97 -4.58
N ARG A 196 -6.36 11.86 -5.23
CA ARG A 196 -6.81 11.53 -6.59
C ARG A 196 -8.29 11.15 -6.65
N TYR A 197 -8.79 10.48 -5.62
CA TYR A 197 -10.11 9.83 -5.66
C TYR A 197 -11.18 10.54 -4.81
N TYR A 198 -10.77 11.29 -3.79
CA TYR A 198 -11.61 12.07 -2.87
C TYR A 198 -10.96 13.46 -2.62
N PRO A 199 -10.85 14.31 -3.65
CA PRO A 199 -10.01 15.49 -3.60
C PRO A 199 -10.47 16.53 -2.58
N GLU A 200 -11.78 16.83 -2.52
CA GLU A 200 -12.32 17.88 -1.66
C GLU A 200 -12.08 17.56 -0.17
N GLU A 201 -12.44 16.35 0.25
CA GLU A 201 -12.28 15.89 1.61
C GLU A 201 -10.79 15.72 1.96
N THR A 202 -9.99 15.19 1.03
CA THR A 202 -8.55 15.06 1.26
C THR A 202 -7.87 16.42 1.42
N ILE A 203 -8.24 17.43 0.61
CA ILE A 203 -7.71 18.80 0.74
C ILE A 203 -8.08 19.39 2.11
N ALA A 204 -9.30 19.17 2.57
CA ALA A 204 -9.72 19.62 3.91
C ALA A 204 -8.84 18.99 5.00
N HIS A 205 -8.57 17.68 4.93
CA HIS A 205 -7.65 17.01 5.86
C HIS A 205 -6.20 17.50 5.73
N ILE A 206 -5.67 17.70 4.52
CA ILE A 206 -4.32 18.25 4.32
C ILE A 206 -4.19 19.64 4.98
N SER A 207 -5.22 20.48 4.83
CA SER A 207 -5.26 21.81 5.45
C SER A 207 -5.22 21.72 6.98
N GLN A 208 -5.98 20.77 7.56
CA GLN A 208 -5.94 20.51 9.01
C GLN A 208 -4.56 20.00 9.44
N TRP A 209 -4.02 18.99 8.77
CA TRP A 209 -2.71 18.42 9.06
C TRP A 209 -1.57 19.45 9.00
N ALA A 210 -1.65 20.42 8.09
CA ALA A 210 -0.69 21.52 7.97
C ALA A 210 -0.65 22.46 9.19
N THR A 211 -1.71 22.47 10.02
CA THR A 211 -1.79 23.30 11.23
C THR A 211 -1.52 22.52 12.52
N MET A 212 -1.36 21.20 12.45
CA MET A 212 -1.20 20.37 13.64
C MET A 212 0.13 20.64 14.36
N PRO A 213 0.18 20.52 15.69
CA PRO A 213 1.44 20.64 16.45
C PRO A 213 2.50 19.60 16.06
N ASP A 214 2.06 18.45 15.53
CA ASP A 214 2.94 17.35 15.14
C ASP A 214 3.79 17.67 13.90
N ILE A 215 5.09 17.41 13.99
CA ILE A 215 6.04 17.73 12.92
C ILE A 215 5.83 16.86 11.67
N PHE A 216 5.41 15.60 11.84
CA PHE A 216 5.25 14.66 10.74
C PHE A 216 3.92 14.85 10.03
N ALA A 217 2.88 15.29 10.75
CA ALA A 217 1.64 15.74 10.15
C ALA A 217 1.87 16.88 9.16
N ARG A 218 2.55 17.95 9.59
CA ARG A 218 2.86 19.09 8.72
C ARG A 218 3.82 18.73 7.59
N TRP A 219 4.82 17.88 7.86
CA TRP A 219 5.71 17.36 6.83
C TRP A 219 4.95 16.57 5.75
N ASN A 220 4.04 15.67 6.15
CA ASN A 220 3.24 14.89 5.21
C ASN A 220 2.26 15.77 4.44
N ALA A 221 1.65 16.78 5.09
CA ALA A 221 0.78 17.75 4.42
C ALA A 221 1.49 18.46 3.27
N ALA A 222 2.72 18.94 3.49
CA ALA A 222 3.54 19.52 2.41
C ALA A 222 3.86 18.48 1.31
N MET A 223 4.29 17.28 1.71
CA MET A 223 4.73 16.24 0.77
C MET A 223 3.60 15.64 -0.06
N SER A 224 2.33 15.78 0.34
CA SER A 224 1.16 15.40 -0.47
C SER A 224 1.13 16.07 -1.83
N PHE A 225 1.66 17.29 -1.94
CA PHE A 225 1.75 18.01 -3.20
C PHE A 225 2.95 17.64 -4.08
N SER A 226 3.85 16.75 -3.59
CA SER A 226 5.00 16.30 -4.40
C SER A 226 4.62 15.22 -5.44
N ALA A 227 3.44 14.60 -5.28
CA ALA A 227 2.89 13.65 -6.25
C ALA A 227 2.33 14.38 -7.48
N ALA A 228 2.18 13.65 -8.60
CA ALA A 228 1.64 14.23 -9.83
C ALA A 228 0.23 14.79 -9.67
N GLU A 229 -0.59 14.20 -8.80
CA GLU A 229 -1.94 14.67 -8.52
C GLU A 229 -1.96 16.05 -7.85
N GLY A 230 -0.97 16.36 -7.01
CA GLY A 230 -0.85 17.65 -6.34
C GLY A 230 -0.75 18.82 -7.32
N ALA A 231 -0.19 18.59 -8.52
CA ALA A 231 -0.09 19.60 -9.56
C ALA A 231 -1.44 20.00 -10.18
N LYS A 232 -2.53 19.26 -9.90
CA LYS A 232 -3.88 19.64 -10.34
C LYS A 232 -4.52 20.71 -9.44
N TYR A 233 -3.93 21.00 -8.29
CA TYR A 233 -4.44 21.93 -7.29
C TYR A 233 -3.43 23.04 -6.98
N PRO A 234 -2.94 23.80 -7.99
CA PRO A 234 -1.83 24.74 -7.81
C PRO A 234 -2.12 25.84 -6.80
N GLU A 235 -3.30 26.47 -6.83
CA GLU A 235 -3.66 27.55 -5.90
C GLU A 235 -3.73 27.06 -4.44
N ILE A 236 -4.32 25.87 -4.24
CA ILE A 236 -4.40 25.22 -2.92
C ILE A 236 -3.00 24.84 -2.42
N ALA A 237 -2.17 24.26 -3.31
CA ALA A 237 -0.80 23.92 -3.00
C ALA A 237 0.01 25.17 -2.63
N GLU A 238 -0.12 26.26 -3.38
CA GLU A 238 0.52 27.54 -3.08
C GLU A 238 0.14 28.04 -1.69
N GLY A 239 -1.15 28.09 -1.36
CA GLY A 239 -1.62 28.56 -0.06
C GLY A 239 -1.04 27.76 1.11
N ILE A 240 -1.17 26.44 1.08
CA ILE A 240 -0.69 25.55 2.16
C ILE A 240 0.84 25.56 2.24
N LEU A 241 1.55 25.50 1.11
CA LEU A 241 3.01 25.48 1.10
C LEU A 241 3.60 26.84 1.49
N THR A 242 2.95 27.95 1.16
CA THR A 242 3.36 29.29 1.63
C THR A 242 3.24 29.39 3.14
N GLN A 243 2.15 28.91 3.73
CA GLN A 243 1.99 28.82 5.18
C GLN A 243 3.10 27.96 5.81
N LEU A 244 3.38 26.77 5.27
CA LEU A 244 4.38 25.86 5.80
C LEU A 244 5.83 26.30 5.53
N SER A 245 6.06 27.25 4.61
CA SER A 245 7.41 27.75 4.29
C SER A 245 8.06 28.50 5.46
N VAL A 246 7.24 29.08 6.33
CA VAL A 246 7.68 29.78 7.55
C VAL A 246 7.58 28.92 8.81
N ASP A 247 7.34 27.61 8.66
CA ASP A 247 7.29 26.67 9.79
C ASP A 247 8.58 26.78 10.64
N PRO A 248 8.52 26.79 11.98
CA PRO A 248 9.71 26.91 12.82
C PRO A 248 10.69 25.74 12.65
N ILE A 249 10.22 24.56 12.21
CA ILE A 249 11.01 23.34 12.09
C ILE A 249 11.58 23.20 10.67
N SER A 250 12.92 23.13 10.58
CA SER A 250 13.63 23.03 9.29
C SER A 250 13.29 21.78 8.47
N VAL A 251 12.89 20.69 9.12
CA VAL A 251 12.45 19.46 8.44
C VAL A 251 11.17 19.71 7.64
N VAL A 252 10.23 20.51 8.16
CA VAL A 252 8.98 20.86 7.45
C VAL A 252 9.29 21.81 6.29
N ARG A 253 10.11 22.84 6.52
CA ARG A 253 10.54 23.76 5.44
C ARG A 253 11.22 23.03 4.27
N ARG A 254 12.10 22.06 4.56
CA ARG A 254 12.71 21.22 3.50
C ARG A 254 11.71 20.35 2.75
N ALA A 255 10.62 19.96 3.41
CA ALA A 255 9.52 19.23 2.78
C ALA A 255 8.81 20.13 1.76
N VAL A 256 8.56 21.39 2.14
CA VAL A 256 8.05 22.43 1.24
C VAL A 256 8.96 22.60 0.03
N ASP A 257 10.26 22.80 0.23
CA ASP A 257 11.23 22.92 -0.88
C ASP A 257 11.21 21.70 -1.81
N SER A 258 11.02 20.51 -1.26
CA SER A 258 10.89 19.28 -2.04
C SER A 258 9.60 19.26 -2.86
N ALA A 259 8.46 19.61 -2.25
CA ALA A 259 7.16 19.69 -2.93
C ALA A 259 7.18 20.74 -4.05
N VAL A 260 7.67 21.95 -3.76
CA VAL A 260 7.82 23.05 -4.75
C VAL A 260 8.67 22.61 -5.93
N ARG A 261 9.83 21.98 -5.72
CA ARG A 261 10.67 21.46 -6.82
C ARG A 261 9.95 20.42 -7.66
N GLN A 262 9.10 19.58 -7.07
CA GLN A 262 8.32 18.59 -7.81
C GLN A 262 7.14 19.20 -8.56
N LEU A 263 6.51 20.22 -8.00
CA LEU A 263 5.49 21.02 -8.69
C LEU A 263 6.10 21.77 -9.87
N GLN A 264 7.24 22.43 -9.71
CA GLN A 264 7.93 23.17 -10.77
C GLN A 264 8.35 22.31 -11.97
N LYS A 265 8.64 21.02 -11.75
CA LYS A 265 8.86 20.07 -12.87
C LYS A 265 7.63 19.86 -13.75
N ARG A 266 6.44 20.12 -13.21
CA ARG A 266 5.13 19.90 -13.88
C ARG A 266 4.45 21.22 -14.25
N LEU A 267 4.71 22.26 -13.47
CA LEU A 267 4.17 23.61 -13.56
C LEU A 267 5.34 24.61 -13.47
N PRO A 268 6.07 24.89 -14.57
CA PRO A 268 7.29 25.69 -14.54
C PRO A 268 7.15 27.08 -13.88
N ASP A 269 5.95 27.66 -13.92
CA ASP A 269 5.64 28.96 -13.37
C ASP A 269 5.17 28.92 -11.91
N PHE A 270 5.06 27.74 -11.29
CA PHE A 270 4.65 27.60 -9.89
C PHE A 270 5.63 28.30 -8.95
N ARG A 271 5.13 29.24 -8.14
CA ARG A 271 5.88 29.98 -7.12
C ARG A 271 5.08 29.99 -5.83
N LEU A 272 5.76 30.14 -4.70
CA LEU A 272 5.11 30.43 -3.44
C LEU A 272 4.78 31.92 -3.39
N GLY A 273 3.66 32.25 -2.76
CA GLY A 273 3.32 33.64 -2.44
C GLY A 273 4.28 34.21 -1.39
N VAL A 274 4.27 35.54 -1.26
CA VAL A 274 5.00 36.21 -0.17
C VAL A 274 4.24 35.97 1.13
N SER A 275 4.89 35.36 2.12
CA SER A 275 4.31 35.23 3.46
C SER A 275 4.32 36.61 4.14
N PHE A 276 3.14 37.21 4.33
CA PHE A 276 2.99 38.45 5.10
C PHE A 276 3.14 38.17 6.59
N ASN A 277 4.37 37.93 7.05
CA ASN A 277 4.69 37.81 8.47
C ASN A 277 6.01 38.53 8.84
N ASP A 278 6.29 39.65 8.15
CA ASP A 278 7.20 40.69 8.62
C ASP A 278 6.42 42.01 8.77
N THR A 279 5.60 42.09 9.82
CA THR A 279 5.32 43.38 10.47
C THR A 279 5.82 43.27 11.90
N LYS A 280 7.11 43.60 12.06
CA LYS A 280 7.65 44.05 13.35
C LYS A 280 7.04 45.40 13.72
#